data_AF-F3FGV2-F1
#
_entry.id   AF-F3FGV2-F1
#
_cell.length_a   1.000
_cell.length_b   1.000
_cell.length_c   1.000
_cell.angle_alpha   90.00
_cell.angle_beta   90.00
_cell.angle_gamma   90.00
#
_symmetry.space_group_name_H-M   'P 1'
#
loop_
_entity.id
_entity.type
_entity.pdbx_description
1 polymer ?
#
loop_
_entity_poly.entity_id
_entity_poly.type
_entity_poly.pdbx_seq_one_letter_code
_entity_poly.pdbx_strand_id
1 'polypeptide(L)'
;MQTLKALYESVEKQFFNTLTKKLSSLFLLVLVSALLYWVALNIRSDIMLQLRGTQTDPAALGVIQSQLDLLSNAILLSTLFTLVMVSFMVWYFRHLIVRPVMSMTRALEEVASGEGDLSKDLPLLTHDEIRGLASTCNLFLAKQREIISSIQGLTVQIAVESARSLKNISDSSDSATDQARFAREVMDQSNMAVGSIED
;
A
#
# COMPACT_ATOMS: atom_id res chain seq x y z
N MET A 1 -2.34 -30.56 5.57
CA MET A 1 -2.57 -29.21 5.00
C MET A 1 -1.77 -28.11 5.73
N GLN A 2 -1.67 -28.10 7.06
CA GLN A 2 -0.89 -27.09 7.81
C GLN A 2 0.62 -27.10 7.49
N THR A 3 1.22 -28.28 7.27
CA THR A 3 2.64 -28.43 6.94
C THR A 3 3.04 -27.79 5.62
N LEU A 4 2.20 -27.93 4.58
CA LEU A 4 2.43 -27.30 3.27
C LEU A 4 2.31 -25.77 3.32
N LYS A 5 1.36 -25.25 4.11
CA LYS A 5 1.21 -23.80 4.30
C LYS A 5 2.41 -23.20 5.02
N ALA A 6 2.89 -23.85 6.09
CA ALA A 6 4.08 -23.41 6.82
C ALA A 6 5.35 -23.46 5.95
N LEU A 7 5.49 -24.49 5.12
CA LEU A 7 6.59 -24.59 4.16
C LEU A 7 6.54 -23.44 3.13
N TYR A 8 5.36 -23.18 2.55
CA TYR A 8 5.16 -22.08 1.61
C TYR A 8 5.47 -20.71 2.23
N GLU A 9 4.97 -20.43 3.44
CA GLU A 9 5.23 -19.17 4.14
C GLU A 9 6.73 -18.98 4.46
N SER A 10 7.41 -20.06 4.84
CA SER A 10 8.85 -20.03 5.12
C SER A 10 9.65 -19.70 3.85
N VAL A 11 9.35 -20.38 2.75
CA VAL A 11 9.97 -20.13 1.44
C VAL A 11 9.67 -18.71 0.96
N GLU A 12 8.43 -18.24 1.11
CA GLU A 12 8.03 -16.90 0.69
C GLU A 12 8.76 -15.81 1.47
N LYS A 13 8.86 -15.96 2.80
CA LYS A 13 9.60 -15.00 3.64
C LYS A 13 11.10 -15.00 3.35
N GLN A 14 11.70 -16.15 3.07
CA GLN A 14 13.14 -16.26 2.85
C GLN A 14 13.56 -15.78 1.45
N PHE A 15 12.83 -16.21 0.40
CA PHE A 15 13.24 -16.00 -0.99
C PHE A 15 12.41 -14.95 -1.73
N PHE A 16 11.11 -14.81 -1.41
CA PHE A 16 10.13 -14.06 -2.19
C PHE A 16 9.44 -12.92 -1.41
N ASN A 17 10.15 -12.33 -0.46
CA ASN A 17 9.60 -11.33 0.45
C ASN A 17 9.23 -9.97 -0.19
N THR A 18 9.51 -9.78 -1.48
CA THR A 18 9.08 -8.59 -2.22
C THR A 18 8.53 -8.99 -3.59
N LEU A 19 7.61 -8.18 -4.12
CA LEU A 19 7.10 -8.37 -5.48
C LEU A 19 8.23 -8.37 -6.51
N THR A 20 9.29 -7.59 -6.27
CA THR A 20 10.47 -7.58 -7.14
C THR A 20 11.19 -8.94 -7.14
N LYS A 21 11.44 -9.54 -5.98
CA LYS A 21 12.07 -10.88 -5.92
C LYS A 21 11.18 -11.97 -6.53
N LYS A 22 9.86 -11.86 -6.34
CA LYS A 22 8.88 -12.73 -7.02
C LYS A 22 8.97 -12.61 -8.54
N LEU A 23 9.06 -11.39 -9.07
CA LEU A 23 9.25 -11.17 -10.51
C LEU A 23 10.64 -11.61 -10.99
N SER A 24 11.68 -11.45 -10.19
CA SER A 24 13.01 -11.98 -10.50
C SER A 24 13.03 -13.51 -10.59
N SER A 25 12.06 -14.20 -10.01
CA SER A 25 11.91 -15.65 -10.18
C SER A 25 11.70 -16.07 -11.64
N LEU A 26 11.21 -15.16 -12.50
CA LEU A 26 11.09 -15.43 -13.95
C LEU A 26 12.45 -15.64 -14.62
N PHE A 27 13.57 -15.19 -14.04
CA PHE A 27 14.91 -15.54 -14.53
C PHE A 27 15.21 -17.04 -14.41
N LEU A 28 14.45 -17.80 -13.61
CA LEU A 28 14.50 -19.26 -13.63
C LEU A 28 14.18 -19.81 -15.03
N LEU A 29 13.26 -19.18 -15.79
CA LEU A 29 12.95 -19.57 -17.16
C LEU A 29 14.16 -19.37 -18.09
N VAL A 30 14.92 -18.31 -17.86
CA VAL A 30 16.17 -18.06 -18.59
C VAL A 30 17.19 -19.14 -18.28
N LEU A 31 17.35 -19.53 -17.02
CA LEU A 31 18.23 -20.63 -16.63
C LEU A 31 17.84 -21.95 -17.30
N VAL A 32 16.54 -22.26 -17.34
CA VAL A 32 16.04 -23.45 -18.04
C VAL A 32 16.33 -23.37 -19.54
N SER A 33 16.10 -22.23 -20.19
CA SER A 33 16.41 -22.05 -21.61
C SER A 33 17.91 -22.18 -21.92
N ALA A 34 18.77 -21.68 -21.04
CA ALA A 34 20.22 -21.81 -21.15
C ALA A 34 20.67 -23.27 -20.97
N LEU A 35 20.06 -24.00 -20.02
CA LEU A 35 20.30 -25.43 -19.85
C LEU A 35 19.90 -26.23 -21.09
N LEU A 36 18.73 -25.94 -21.68
CA LEU A 36 18.30 -26.59 -22.92
C LEU A 36 19.25 -26.31 -24.09
N TYR A 37 19.73 -25.06 -24.22
CA TYR A 37 20.74 -24.73 -25.21
C TYR A 37 22.04 -25.49 -24.98
N TRP A 38 22.50 -25.59 -23.73
CA TRP A 38 23.69 -26.36 -23.37
C TRP A 38 23.54 -27.85 -23.72
N VAL A 39 22.39 -28.46 -23.41
CA VAL A 39 22.09 -29.85 -23.80
C VAL A 39 22.10 -30.01 -25.32
N ALA A 40 21.51 -29.06 -26.07
CA ALA A 40 21.52 -29.09 -27.53
C ALA A 40 22.95 -29.03 -28.12
N LEU A 41 23.86 -28.28 -27.49
CA LEU A 41 25.27 -28.25 -27.90
C LEU A 41 25.97 -29.60 -27.68
N ASN A 42 25.71 -30.26 -26.54
CA ASN A 42 26.28 -31.58 -26.26
C ASN A 42 25.77 -32.65 -27.25
N ILE A 43 24.46 -32.64 -27.53
CA ILE A 43 23.87 -33.56 -28.52
C ILE A 43 24.49 -33.32 -29.91
N ARG A 44 24.66 -32.06 -30.33
CA ARG A 44 25.30 -31.70 -31.59
C ARG A 44 26.74 -32.22 -31.66
N SER A 45 27.54 -32.06 -30.59
CA SER A 45 28.92 -32.56 -30.58
C SER A 45 28.99 -34.08 -30.69
N ASP A 46 28.10 -34.79 -29.99
CA ASP A 46 28.07 -36.26 -30.01
C ASP A 46 27.66 -36.80 -31.38
N ILE A 47 26.64 -36.20 -32.00
CA ILE A 47 26.20 -36.54 -33.36
C ILE A 47 27.38 -36.39 -34.34
N MET A 48 28.08 -35.24 -34.31
CA MET A 48 29.19 -34.98 -35.23
C MET A 48 30.38 -35.92 -35.02
N LEU A 49 30.66 -36.34 -33.78
CA LEU A 49 31.70 -37.33 -33.48
C LEU A 49 31.35 -38.71 -34.05
N GLN A 50 30.12 -39.17 -33.89
CA GLN A 50 29.66 -40.46 -34.42
C GLN A 50 29.67 -40.49 -35.96
N LEU A 51 29.19 -39.41 -36.59
CA LEU A 51 29.14 -39.29 -38.06
C LEU A 51 30.52 -39.30 -38.72
N ARG A 52 31.56 -38.78 -38.04
CA ARG A 52 32.96 -38.85 -38.50
C ARG A 52 33.57 -40.24 -38.34
N GLY A 53 33.06 -41.06 -37.42
CA GLY A 53 33.53 -42.43 -37.19
C GLY A 53 33.02 -43.42 -38.23
N THR A 54 31.85 -43.17 -38.81
CA THR A 54 31.35 -43.87 -40.00
C THR A 54 32.01 -43.29 -41.27
N GLN A 55 32.45 -44.15 -42.20
CA GLN A 55 32.95 -43.77 -43.53
C GLN A 55 31.82 -43.21 -44.43
N THR A 56 31.12 -42.19 -43.94
CA THR A 56 29.97 -41.56 -44.55
C THR A 56 30.43 -40.67 -45.71
N ASP A 57 29.65 -40.62 -46.79
CA ASP A 57 29.92 -39.75 -47.94
C ASP A 57 30.14 -38.29 -47.47
N PRO A 58 31.28 -37.65 -47.82
CA PRO A 58 31.56 -36.25 -47.49
C PRO A 58 30.44 -35.28 -47.89
N ALA A 59 29.72 -35.56 -48.98
CA ALA A 59 28.60 -34.73 -49.41
C ALA A 59 27.41 -34.80 -48.44
N ALA A 60 27.08 -35.99 -47.93
CA ALA A 60 26.01 -36.19 -46.95
C ALA A 60 26.35 -35.54 -45.60
N LEU A 61 27.61 -35.59 -45.18
CA LEU A 61 28.10 -34.92 -43.96
C LEU A 61 27.91 -33.39 -44.02
N GLY A 62 28.20 -32.77 -45.16
CA GLY A 62 28.01 -31.33 -45.36
C GLY A 62 26.56 -30.89 -45.22
N VAL A 63 25.62 -31.67 -45.77
CA VAL A 63 24.17 -31.39 -45.63
C VAL A 63 23.73 -31.50 -44.17
N ILE A 64 24.11 -32.56 -43.46
CA ILE A 64 23.75 -32.75 -42.05
C ILE A 64 24.31 -31.62 -41.18
N GLN A 65 25.58 -31.25 -41.39
CA GLN A 65 26.21 -30.15 -40.67
C GLN A 65 25.45 -28.84 -40.89
N SER A 66 25.09 -28.52 -42.13
CA SER A 66 24.33 -27.30 -42.44
C SER A 66 22.96 -27.26 -41.73
N GLN A 67 22.26 -28.41 -41.64
CA GLN A 67 20.98 -28.47 -40.92
C GLN A 67 21.16 -28.32 -39.40
N LEU A 68 22.19 -28.94 -38.83
CA LEU A 68 22.53 -28.77 -37.40
C LEU A 68 22.94 -27.34 -37.07
N ASP A 69 23.64 -26.65 -37.98
CA ASP A 69 24.03 -25.25 -37.82
C ASP A 69 22.79 -24.33 -37.82
N LEU A 70 21.85 -24.57 -38.75
CA LEU A 70 20.58 -23.84 -38.78
C LEU A 70 19.76 -24.06 -37.49
N LEU A 71 19.62 -25.31 -37.04
CA LEU A 71 18.93 -25.62 -35.78
C LEU A 71 19.62 -24.97 -34.58
N SER A 72 20.94 -25.05 -34.49
CA SER A 72 21.72 -24.47 -33.39
C SER A 72 21.58 -22.95 -33.34
N ASN A 73 21.61 -22.28 -34.50
CA ASN A 73 21.39 -20.83 -34.60
C ASN A 73 19.96 -20.45 -34.22
N ALA A 74 18.96 -21.23 -34.64
CA ALA A 74 17.56 -20.99 -34.28
C ALA A 74 17.33 -21.10 -32.76
N ILE A 75 17.91 -22.13 -32.10
CA ILE A 75 17.81 -22.30 -30.65
C ILE A 75 18.55 -21.16 -29.93
N LEU A 76 19.75 -20.78 -30.39
CA LEU A 76 20.50 -19.66 -29.82
C LEU A 76 19.67 -18.36 -29.86
N LEU A 77 19.07 -18.05 -31.02
CA LEU A 77 18.24 -16.86 -31.19
C LEU A 77 16.99 -16.91 -30.29
N SER A 78 16.35 -18.07 -30.17
CA SER A 78 15.21 -18.28 -29.28
C SER A 78 15.57 -18.10 -27.80
N THR A 79 16.73 -18.61 -27.37
CA THR A 79 17.24 -18.43 -26.00
C THR A 79 17.54 -16.96 -25.70
N LEU A 80 18.20 -16.26 -26.63
CA LEU A 80 18.49 -14.84 -26.49
C LEU A 80 17.21 -14.00 -26.46
N PHE A 81 16.25 -14.31 -27.32
CA PHE A 81 14.93 -13.68 -27.32
C PHE A 81 14.21 -13.86 -25.98
N THR A 82 14.24 -15.08 -25.42
CA THR A 82 13.66 -15.37 -24.10
C THR A 82 14.30 -14.53 -23.00
N LEU A 83 15.64 -14.43 -22.99
CA LEU A 83 16.37 -13.58 -22.03
C LEU A 83 15.93 -12.11 -22.11
N VAL A 84 15.85 -11.57 -23.34
CA VAL A 84 15.42 -10.18 -23.57
C VAL A 84 13.98 -9.98 -23.12
N MET A 85 13.07 -10.89 -23.48
CA MET A 85 11.66 -10.80 -23.10
C MET A 85 11.43 -10.87 -21.60
N VAL A 86 12.11 -11.79 -20.90
CA VAL A 86 12.02 -11.88 -19.44
C VAL A 86 12.57 -10.62 -18.77
N SER A 87 13.72 -10.12 -19.23
CA SER A 87 14.31 -8.89 -18.69
C SER A 87 13.39 -7.69 -18.90
N PHE A 88 12.79 -7.58 -20.08
CA PHE A 88 11.80 -6.56 -20.39
C PHE A 88 10.56 -6.68 -19.52
N MET A 89 9.98 -7.87 -19.35
CA MET A 89 8.81 -8.09 -18.50
C MET A 89 9.07 -7.71 -17.04
N VAL A 90 10.23 -8.08 -16.49
CA VAL A 90 10.59 -7.73 -15.10
C VAL A 90 10.69 -6.20 -14.95
N TRP A 91 11.34 -5.52 -15.88
CA TRP A 91 11.43 -4.05 -15.88
C TRP A 91 10.04 -3.40 -16.04
N TYR A 92 9.24 -3.91 -16.96
CA TYR A 92 7.90 -3.42 -17.26
C TYR A 92 6.96 -3.54 -16.04
N PHE A 93 6.86 -4.73 -15.43
CA PHE A 93 6.01 -4.93 -14.24
C PHE A 93 6.52 -4.18 -13.01
N ARG A 94 7.84 -4.01 -12.86
CA ARG A 94 8.40 -3.14 -11.82
C ARG A 94 7.89 -1.71 -11.98
N HIS A 95 7.88 -1.19 -13.20
CA HIS A 95 7.45 0.19 -13.46
C HIS A 95 5.93 0.35 -13.34
N LEU A 96 5.16 -0.59 -13.89
CA LEU A 96 3.70 -0.47 -14.00
C LEU A 96 2.96 -0.87 -12.71
N ILE A 97 3.46 -1.86 -11.96
CA ILE A 97 2.77 -2.43 -10.80
C ILE A 97 3.49 -2.05 -9.50
N VAL A 98 4.77 -2.40 -9.37
CA VAL A 98 5.50 -2.25 -8.09
C VAL A 98 5.57 -0.79 -7.66
N ARG A 99 5.88 0.12 -8.59
CA ARG A 99 6.04 1.54 -8.26
C ARG A 99 4.73 2.21 -7.78
N PRO A 100 3.59 2.13 -8.50
CA PRO A 100 2.34 2.70 -8.01
C PRO A 100 1.90 2.11 -6.67
N VAL A 101 2.00 0.78 -6.50
CA VAL A 101 1.63 0.11 -5.25
C VAL A 101 2.49 0.62 -4.09
N MET A 102 3.82 0.70 -4.26
CA MET A 102 4.70 1.25 -3.22
C MET A 102 4.38 2.71 -2.89
N SER A 103 4.02 3.53 -3.88
CA SER A 103 3.62 4.91 -3.65
C SER A 103 2.34 5.00 -2.81
N MET A 104 1.34 4.15 -3.12
CA MET A 104 0.10 4.07 -2.34
C MET A 104 0.35 3.58 -0.92
N THR A 105 1.18 2.54 -0.74
CA THR A 105 1.55 2.03 0.58
C THR A 105 2.20 3.11 1.42
N ARG A 106 3.16 3.87 0.88
CA ARG A 106 3.82 4.97 1.60
C ARG A 106 2.86 6.06 2.02
N ALA A 107 1.99 6.50 1.10
CA ALA A 107 0.99 7.52 1.42
C ALA A 107 0.02 7.05 2.52
N LEU A 108 -0.36 5.78 2.51
CA LEU A 108 -1.20 5.21 3.57
C LEU A 108 -0.46 5.02 4.89
N GLU A 109 0.82 4.69 4.86
CA GLU A 109 1.67 4.57 6.05
C GLU A 109 1.86 5.93 6.72
N GLU A 110 2.05 7.00 5.93
CA GLU A 110 2.05 8.38 6.42
C GLU A 110 0.72 8.71 7.13
N VAL A 111 -0.43 8.43 6.50
CA VAL A 111 -1.76 8.62 7.12
C VAL A 111 -1.93 7.79 8.40
N ALA A 112 -1.48 6.54 8.41
CA ALA A 112 -1.60 5.64 9.57
C ALA A 112 -0.71 6.05 10.74
N SER A 113 0.45 6.66 10.47
CA SER A 113 1.39 7.11 11.51
C SER A 113 0.90 8.32 12.32
N GLY A 114 -0.18 8.97 11.90
CA GLY A 114 -0.75 10.16 12.57
C GLY A 114 -0.10 11.48 12.15
N GLU A 115 1.02 11.44 11.41
CA GLU A 115 1.65 12.63 10.82
C GLU A 115 1.14 12.96 9.40
N GLY A 116 0.37 12.04 8.80
CA GLY A 116 -0.10 12.18 7.42
C GLY A 116 -1.19 13.24 7.25
N ASP A 117 -1.01 14.09 6.25
CA ASP A 117 -2.03 15.02 5.79
C ASP A 117 -3.15 14.26 5.06
N LEU A 118 -4.24 13.97 5.78
CA LEU A 118 -5.41 13.30 5.20
C LEU A 118 -6.01 14.06 4.03
N SER A 119 -5.73 15.36 3.85
CA SER A 119 -6.26 16.20 2.77
C SER A 119 -5.74 15.80 1.39
N LYS A 120 -4.69 14.98 1.33
CA LYS A 120 -4.12 14.50 0.08
C LYS A 120 -4.83 13.25 -0.42
N ASP A 121 -5.08 13.23 -1.73
CA ASP A 121 -5.61 12.06 -2.42
C ASP A 121 -4.48 11.22 -3.01
N LEU A 122 -4.68 9.90 -3.07
CA LEU A 122 -3.81 8.99 -3.79
C LEU A 122 -3.89 9.27 -5.30
N PRO A 123 -2.75 9.31 -6.01
CA PRO A 123 -2.72 9.64 -7.43
C PRO A 123 -3.30 8.52 -8.31
N LEU A 124 -4.19 8.88 -9.24
CA LEU A 124 -4.85 7.95 -10.16
C LEU A 124 -4.02 7.70 -11.43
N LEU A 125 -2.82 7.14 -11.27
CA LEU A 125 -1.79 7.05 -12.33
C LEU A 125 -2.14 6.07 -13.46
N THR A 126 -2.73 4.93 -13.16
CA THR A 126 -3.00 3.85 -14.12
C THR A 126 -4.43 3.89 -14.63
N HIS A 127 -4.86 2.98 -15.53
CA HIS A 127 -6.27 2.85 -15.96
C HIS A 127 -6.82 1.43 -15.70
N ASP A 128 -6.23 0.75 -14.74
CA ASP A 128 -6.46 -0.65 -14.38
C ASP A 128 -7.04 -0.76 -12.95
N GLU A 129 -7.03 -1.96 -12.39
CA GLU A 129 -7.51 -2.24 -11.05
C GLU A 129 -6.76 -1.43 -9.97
N ILE A 130 -5.52 -1.00 -10.22
CA ILE A 130 -4.77 -0.15 -9.29
C ILE A 130 -5.42 1.24 -9.20
N ARG A 131 -5.96 1.78 -10.31
CA ARG A 131 -6.78 3.01 -10.26
C ARG A 131 -8.03 2.79 -9.44
N GLY A 132 -8.73 1.67 -9.65
CA GLY A 132 -9.95 1.34 -8.90
C GLY A 132 -9.70 1.24 -7.38
N LEU A 133 -8.55 0.67 -7.00
CA LEU A 133 -8.12 0.63 -5.61
C LEU A 133 -7.84 2.04 -5.07
N ALA A 134 -7.09 2.86 -5.82
CA ALA A 134 -6.78 4.23 -5.42
C ALA A 134 -8.05 5.09 -5.28
N SER A 135 -9.01 4.99 -6.20
CA SER A 135 -10.27 5.73 -6.12
C SER A 135 -11.11 5.31 -4.92
N THR A 136 -11.20 4.00 -4.64
CA THR A 136 -11.95 3.49 -3.48
C THR A 136 -11.30 3.94 -2.17
N CYS A 137 -9.97 3.97 -2.12
CA CYS A 137 -9.23 4.47 -0.98
C CYS A 137 -9.44 5.97 -0.76
N ASN A 138 -9.43 6.79 -1.83
CA ASN A 138 -9.74 8.21 -1.73
C ASN A 138 -11.17 8.46 -1.21
N LEU A 139 -12.14 7.64 -1.63
CA LEU A 139 -13.50 7.72 -1.10
C LEU A 139 -13.54 7.43 0.41
N PHE A 140 -12.79 6.43 0.87
CA PHE A 140 -12.65 6.12 2.30
C PHE A 140 -12.00 7.28 3.07
N LEU A 141 -10.91 7.86 2.55
CA LEU A 141 -10.24 9.01 3.15
C LEU A 141 -11.16 10.23 3.22
N ALA A 142 -11.96 10.49 2.17
CA ALA A 142 -12.93 11.58 2.16
C ALA A 142 -13.99 11.40 3.27
N LYS A 143 -14.47 10.18 3.48
CA LYS A 143 -15.42 9.88 4.57
C LYS A 143 -14.79 10.05 5.95
N GLN A 144 -13.52 9.67 6.12
CA GLN A 144 -12.79 9.93 7.36
C GLN A 144 -12.65 11.44 7.65
N ARG A 145 -12.32 12.25 6.64
CA ARG A 145 -12.26 13.72 6.79
C ARG A 145 -13.61 14.31 7.20
N GLU A 146 -14.70 13.84 6.59
CA GLU A 146 -16.07 14.29 6.90
C GLU A 146 -16.43 14.00 8.38
N ILE A 147 -16.09 12.80 8.86
CA ILE A 147 -16.30 12.42 10.27
C ILE A 147 -15.47 13.32 11.20
N ILE A 148 -14.19 13.54 10.90
CA ILE A 148 -13.32 14.40 11.71
C ILE A 148 -13.86 15.83 11.74
N SER A 149 -14.26 16.38 10.60
CA SER A 149 -14.85 17.71 10.50
C SER A 149 -16.13 17.83 11.33
N SER A 150 -16.97 16.78 11.32
CA SER A 150 -18.20 16.74 12.11
C SER A 150 -17.91 16.73 13.61
N ILE A 151 -16.92 15.95 14.05
CA ILE A 151 -16.47 15.91 15.46
C ILE A 151 -15.94 17.27 15.90
N GLN A 152 -15.14 17.94 15.07
CA GLN A 152 -14.64 19.28 15.37
C GLN A 152 -15.79 20.29 15.52
N GLY A 153 -16.78 20.24 14.61
CA GLY A 153 -17.98 21.07 14.71
C GLY A 153 -18.77 20.85 16.00
N LEU A 154 -18.99 19.59 16.37
CA LEU A 154 -19.64 19.22 17.63
C LEU A 154 -18.85 19.73 18.86
N THR A 155 -17.52 19.60 18.82
CA THR A 155 -16.65 20.07 19.91
C THR A 155 -16.76 21.59 20.10
N VAL A 156 -16.76 22.36 19.01
CA VAL A 156 -16.95 23.82 19.06
C VAL A 156 -18.34 24.16 19.62
N GLN A 157 -19.38 23.47 19.19
CA GLN A 157 -20.74 23.70 19.69
C GLN A 157 -20.82 23.43 21.21
N ILE A 158 -20.26 22.32 21.68
CA ILE A 158 -20.20 21.98 23.11
C ILE A 158 -19.45 23.06 23.90
N ALA A 159 -18.33 23.58 23.36
CA ALA A 159 -17.58 24.64 24.02
C ALA A 159 -18.40 25.95 24.14
N VAL A 160 -19.12 26.32 23.08
CA VAL A 160 -19.99 27.50 23.07
C VAL A 160 -21.16 27.35 24.06
N GLU A 161 -21.81 26.19 24.08
CA GLU A 161 -22.90 25.91 25.03
C GLU A 161 -22.41 25.89 26.48
N SER A 162 -21.22 25.33 26.72
CA SER A 162 -20.59 25.33 28.05
C SER A 162 -20.28 26.76 28.53
N ALA A 163 -19.74 27.61 27.65
CA ALA A 163 -19.50 29.02 27.97
C ALA A 163 -20.80 29.79 28.26
N ARG A 164 -21.86 29.52 27.50
CA ARG A 164 -23.18 30.10 27.74
C ARG A 164 -23.77 29.63 29.07
N SER A 165 -23.63 28.34 29.40
CA SER A 165 -24.08 27.78 30.69
C SER A 165 -23.36 28.44 31.87
N LEU A 166 -22.03 28.60 31.79
CA LEU A 166 -21.24 29.31 32.81
C LEU A 166 -21.70 30.76 32.99
N LYS A 167 -22.00 31.47 31.90
CA LYS A 167 -22.54 32.82 31.98
C LYS A 167 -23.89 32.86 32.69
N ASN A 168 -24.81 31.95 32.35
CA ASN A 168 -26.10 31.87 33.02
C ASN A 168 -25.98 31.56 34.52
N ILE A 169 -25.03 30.70 34.91
CA ILE A 169 -24.73 30.39 36.31
C ILE A 169 -24.19 31.65 37.03
N SER A 170 -23.29 32.41 36.40
CA SER A 170 -22.78 33.67 36.95
C SER A 170 -23.91 34.67 37.16
N ASP A 171 -24.73 34.93 36.14
CA ASP A 171 -25.83 35.89 36.22
C ASP A 171 -26.86 35.47 37.30
N SER A 172 -27.08 34.16 37.48
CA SER A 172 -27.93 33.61 38.54
C SER A 172 -27.32 33.79 39.94
N SER A 173 -26.00 33.59 40.06
CA SER A 173 -25.26 33.80 41.31
C SER A 173 -25.27 35.27 41.74
N ASP A 174 -25.11 36.19 40.79
CA ASP A 174 -25.21 37.63 41.03
C ASP A 174 -26.61 38.01 41.53
N SER A 175 -27.64 37.49 40.86
CA SER A 175 -29.04 37.69 41.26
C SER A 175 -29.34 37.14 42.67
N ALA A 176 -28.80 35.97 43.01
CA ALA A 176 -28.94 35.38 44.35
C ALA A 176 -28.22 36.22 45.42
N THR A 177 -27.06 36.80 45.07
CA THR A 177 -26.32 37.70 45.95
C THR A 177 -27.10 38.99 46.20
N ASP A 178 -27.70 39.57 45.16
CA ASP A 178 -28.56 40.74 45.28
C ASP A 178 -29.82 40.46 46.13
N GLN A 179 -30.45 39.29 45.96
CA GLN A 179 -31.56 38.85 46.82
C GLN A 179 -31.14 38.70 48.28
N ALA A 180 -29.98 38.09 48.54
CA ALA A 180 -29.46 37.95 49.90
C ALA A 180 -29.20 39.32 50.55
N ARG A 181 -28.69 40.30 49.77
CA ARG A 181 -28.53 41.69 50.23
C ARG A 181 -29.87 42.33 50.57
N PHE A 182 -30.86 42.22 49.68
CA PHE A 182 -32.20 42.78 49.91
C PHE A 182 -32.89 42.15 51.13
N ALA A 183 -32.76 40.84 51.30
CA ALA A 183 -33.29 40.13 52.47
C ALA A 183 -32.67 40.63 53.79
N ARG A 184 -31.35 40.88 53.81
CA ARG A 184 -30.68 41.49 54.99
C ARG A 184 -31.19 42.89 55.28
N GLU A 185 -31.32 43.73 54.25
CA GLU A 185 -31.85 45.09 54.41
C GLU A 185 -33.27 45.06 55.01
N VAL A 186 -34.17 44.24 54.46
CA VAL A 186 -35.53 44.07 55.00
C VAL A 186 -35.51 43.61 56.46
N MET A 187 -34.59 42.69 56.81
CA MET A 187 -34.47 42.18 58.17
C MET A 187 -33.95 43.25 59.15
N ASP A 188 -32.97 44.05 58.75
CA ASP A 188 -32.46 45.18 59.55
C ASP A 188 -33.55 46.24 59.75
N GLN A 189 -34.27 46.62 58.69
CA GLN A 189 -35.41 47.53 58.77
C GLN A 189 -36.53 46.98 59.68
N SER A 190 -36.82 45.69 59.57
CA SER A 190 -37.82 45.04 60.41
C SER A 190 -37.40 45.00 61.89
N ASN A 191 -36.11 44.78 62.19
CA ASN A 191 -35.59 44.84 63.55
C ASN A 191 -35.65 46.25 64.14
N MET A 192 -35.32 47.28 63.34
CA MET A 192 -35.48 48.68 63.76
C MET A 192 -36.94 49.04 64.05
N ALA A 193 -37.87 48.58 63.20
CA ALA A 193 -39.30 48.82 63.40
C ALA A 193 -39.83 48.15 64.68
N VAL A 194 -39.42 46.91 64.97
CA VAL A 194 -39.81 46.22 66.21
C VAL A 194 -39.24 46.94 67.44
N GLY A 195 -37.96 47.32 67.42
CA GLY A 195 -37.35 48.06 68.53
C GLY A 195 -38.04 49.41 68.81
N SER A 196 -38.51 50.10 67.77
CA SER A 196 -39.24 51.37 67.92
C SER A 196 -40.63 51.25 68.54
N ILE A 197 -41.16 50.04 68.70
CA ILE A 197 -42.46 49.77 69.35
C ILE A 197 -42.27 49.44 70.85
N GLU A 198 -41.07 49.04 71.28
CA GLU A 198 -40.77 48.70 72.68
C GLU A 198 -40.28 49.90 73.53
N ASP A 199 -39.95 51.04 72.90
CA ASP A 199 -39.64 52.33 73.54
C ASP A 199 -40.86 53.27 73.61
#